data_AF-A0A518HHM7-F1
#
_entry.id   AF-A0A518HHM7-F1
#
_cell.length_a   1.000
_cell.length_b   1.000
_cell.length_c   1.000
_cell.angle_alpha   90.00
_cell.angle_beta   90.00
_cell.angle_gamma   90.00
#
_symmetry.space_group_name_H-M   'P 1'
#
loop_
_entity.id
_entity.type
_entity.pdbx_description
1 polymer ?
#
loop_
_entity_poly.entity_id
_entity_poly.type
_entity_poly.pdbx_seq_one_letter_code
_entity_poly.pdbx_strand_id
1 'polypeptide(L)'
;MLSVFNAVIYLLFGILVVGSLLPLSSHPHWFIRGWDFPRMQILVITWLAAAALIATHVIAGQASTIRMAVVATVTLALSAWHLFRIIPYTPLASPQTKAWRPEPSSDPNQDARRLRVLVTNVEEENDQFARWREVILDQDADVIIMAEVDQRWAETIDELKPIYPNQIVYPQNNWYGMALLSRLPILESEIRFRVQDDVPSIDTVVELPSGDDVRIVGVHPRPPEPIRDNHATARDAELVLWGNELADDDRPIIIGGDLNDVAWSQSTRLFLRLSRLLDPRRGRGFFNSFHADRIWMRFPLDHVFHSTHFAFRDMRRLSHVGSDHFPILIDLQLDPQMHHQHDRLRKKVGDEAEAEERLLRAEQAESLDVETLAPQP
;
A
#
# COMPACT_ATOMS: atom_id res chain seq x y z
N MET A 1 39.63 -13.51 18.49
CA MET A 1 38.97 -12.44 17.70
C MET A 1 38.15 -13.02 16.55
N LEU A 2 38.74 -13.83 15.65
CA LEU A 2 38.01 -14.40 14.51
C LEU A 2 36.83 -15.32 14.91
N SER A 3 36.97 -16.09 16.01
CA SER A 3 35.89 -16.94 16.53
C SER A 3 34.65 -16.14 16.95
N VAL A 4 34.84 -15.03 17.68
CA VAL A 4 33.76 -14.14 18.12
C VAL A 4 33.10 -13.46 16.91
N PHE A 5 33.91 -12.95 15.97
CA PHE A 5 33.40 -12.37 14.72
C PHE A 5 32.53 -13.37 13.95
N ASN A 6 32.99 -14.61 13.78
CA ASN A 6 32.23 -15.66 13.10
C ASN A 6 30.92 -15.97 13.82
N ALA A 7 30.94 -16.08 15.15
CA ALA A 7 29.73 -16.31 15.93
C ALA A 7 28.70 -15.20 15.73
N VAL A 8 29.13 -13.93 15.71
CA VAL A 8 28.25 -12.78 15.46
C VAL A 8 27.65 -12.84 14.05
N ILE A 9 28.46 -13.10 13.02
CA ILE A 9 27.96 -13.19 11.63
C ILE A 9 27.00 -14.36 11.46
N TYR A 10 27.29 -15.53 12.03
CA TYR A 10 26.38 -16.69 11.94
C TYR A 10 25.08 -16.46 12.70
N LEU A 11 25.13 -15.81 13.87
CA LEU A 11 23.95 -15.40 14.59
C LEU A 11 23.09 -14.45 13.75
N LEU A 12 23.73 -13.46 13.10
CA LEU A 12 23.04 -12.54 12.18
C LEU A 12 22.36 -13.30 11.03
N PHE A 13 23.06 -14.22 10.35
CA PHE A 13 22.43 -15.06 9.33
C PHE A 13 21.25 -15.87 9.87
N GLY A 14 21.38 -16.44 11.08
CA GLY A 14 20.30 -17.15 11.74
C GLY A 14 19.07 -16.26 11.95
N ILE A 15 19.26 -15.05 12.47
CA ILE A 15 18.20 -14.06 12.66
C ILE A 15 17.55 -13.69 11.31
N LEU A 16 18.34 -13.41 10.28
CA LEU A 16 17.82 -13.04 8.96
C LEU A 16 17.02 -14.18 8.32
N VAL A 17 17.48 -15.44 8.46
CA VAL A 17 16.75 -16.61 7.96
C VAL A 17 15.45 -16.80 8.71
N VAL A 18 15.48 -16.86 10.04
CA VAL A 18 14.28 -17.05 10.86
C VAL A 18 13.29 -15.90 10.61
N GLY A 19 13.75 -14.66 10.67
CA GLY A 19 12.95 -13.49 10.38
C GLY A 19 12.30 -13.52 9.00
N SER A 20 13.04 -13.92 7.96
CA SER A 20 12.51 -14.04 6.59
C SER A 20 11.42 -15.11 6.43
N LEU A 21 11.38 -16.10 7.34
CA LEU A 21 10.40 -17.19 7.34
C LEU A 21 9.22 -16.92 8.28
N LEU A 22 9.36 -16.07 9.31
CA LEU A 22 8.29 -15.75 10.25
C LEU A 22 6.97 -15.33 9.56
N PRO A 23 6.96 -14.43 8.56
CA PRO A 23 5.73 -14.03 7.87
C PRO A 23 4.99 -15.17 7.15
N LEU A 24 5.61 -16.33 6.92
CA LEU A 24 4.94 -17.49 6.32
C LEU A 24 3.80 -18.04 7.17
N SER A 25 3.83 -17.80 8.49
CA SER A 25 2.79 -18.22 9.42
C SER A 25 1.48 -17.43 9.27
N SER A 26 1.52 -16.26 8.60
CA SER A 26 0.38 -15.33 8.52
C SER A 26 -0.22 -14.95 9.89
N HIS A 27 0.57 -15.06 10.96
CA HIS A 27 0.15 -14.66 12.30
C HIS A 27 0.07 -13.12 12.40
N PRO A 28 -0.99 -12.55 13.00
CA PRO A 28 -1.25 -11.10 12.95
C PRO A 28 -0.35 -10.27 13.86
N HIS A 29 0.34 -10.90 14.83
CA HIS A 29 1.22 -10.22 15.77
C HIS A 29 2.28 -9.35 15.06
N TRP A 30 2.41 -8.09 15.50
CA TRP A 30 3.26 -7.07 14.87
C TRP A 30 4.71 -7.53 14.69
N PHE A 31 5.27 -8.28 15.65
CA PHE A 31 6.66 -8.78 15.55
C PHE A 31 6.86 -9.69 14.33
N ILE A 32 5.86 -10.52 14.01
CA ILE A 32 5.91 -11.42 12.86
C ILE A 32 5.71 -10.62 11.58
N ARG A 33 4.76 -9.68 11.58
CA ARG A 33 4.43 -8.84 10.41
C ARG A 33 5.53 -7.83 10.07
N GLY A 34 6.28 -7.35 11.06
CA GLY A 34 7.39 -6.43 10.85
C GLY A 34 8.46 -6.98 9.89
N TRP A 35 8.64 -8.31 9.83
CA TRP A 35 9.59 -8.95 8.90
C TRP A 35 9.15 -8.92 7.43
N ASP A 36 7.90 -8.55 7.12
CA ASP A 36 7.50 -8.30 5.73
C ASP A 36 8.10 -7.00 5.18
N PHE A 37 8.43 -6.02 6.03
CA PHE A 37 8.83 -4.68 5.60
C PHE A 37 10.28 -4.63 5.05
N PRO A 38 11.32 -5.04 5.79
CA PRO A 38 12.71 -4.70 5.47
C PRO A 38 13.36 -5.62 4.42
N ARG A 39 12.66 -6.03 3.35
CA ARG A 39 13.19 -7.01 2.38
C ARG A 39 14.46 -6.52 1.68
N MET A 40 14.50 -5.26 1.28
CA MET A 40 15.69 -4.66 0.66
C MET A 40 16.87 -4.55 1.64
N GLN A 41 16.57 -4.18 2.89
CA GLN A 41 17.55 -4.06 3.96
C GLN A 41 18.12 -5.44 4.32
N ILE A 42 17.27 -6.48 4.40
CA ILE A 42 17.71 -7.86 4.60
C ILE A 42 18.65 -8.29 3.48
N LEU A 43 18.34 -8.00 2.20
CA LEU A 43 19.23 -8.29 1.08
C LEU A 43 20.59 -7.61 1.26
N VAL A 44 20.62 -6.31 1.52
CA VAL A 44 21.86 -5.55 1.69
C VAL A 44 22.68 -6.08 2.86
N ILE A 45 22.06 -6.27 4.03
CA ILE A 45 22.74 -6.79 5.22
C ILE A 45 23.28 -8.21 4.97
N THR A 46 22.52 -9.06 4.28
CA THR A 46 22.95 -10.43 3.93
C THR A 46 24.24 -10.40 3.09
N TRP A 47 24.26 -9.56 2.04
CA TRP A 47 25.42 -9.45 1.16
C TRP A 47 26.63 -8.80 1.85
N LEU A 48 26.42 -7.78 2.68
CA LEU A 48 27.49 -7.17 3.47
C LEU A 48 28.08 -8.16 4.49
N ALA A 49 27.23 -8.94 5.18
CA ALA A 49 27.67 -9.97 6.11
C ALA A 49 28.45 -11.09 5.42
N ALA A 50 27.98 -11.54 4.25
CA ALA A 50 28.68 -12.52 3.42
C ALA A 50 30.05 -11.99 2.97
N ALA A 51 30.11 -10.76 2.44
CA ALA A 51 31.34 -10.14 1.98
C ALA A 51 32.35 -9.95 3.13
N ALA A 52 31.89 -9.46 4.30
CA ALA A 52 32.72 -9.28 5.48
C ALA A 52 33.32 -10.62 5.96
N LEU A 53 32.51 -11.68 5.99
CA LEU A 53 32.98 -13.01 6.37
C LEU A 53 34.01 -13.54 5.36
N ILE A 54 33.72 -13.46 4.06
CA ILE A 54 34.63 -13.94 3.00
C ILE A 54 35.96 -13.18 3.07
N ALA A 55 35.92 -11.85 3.08
CA ALA A 55 37.12 -11.00 3.09
C ALA A 55 38.00 -11.31 4.30
N THR A 56 37.41 -11.41 5.49
CA THR A 56 38.17 -11.66 6.73
C THR A 56 38.90 -13.00 6.68
N HIS A 57 38.27 -14.06 6.16
CA HIS A 57 38.90 -15.38 6.08
C HIS A 57 39.93 -15.51 4.97
N VAL A 58 39.73 -14.81 3.85
CA VAL A 58 40.73 -14.75 2.78
C VAL A 58 41.98 -14.02 3.28
N ILE A 59 41.82 -12.86 3.92
CA ILE A 59 42.94 -12.08 4.47
C ILE A 59 43.68 -12.86 5.58
N ALA A 60 42.94 -13.56 6.43
CA ALA A 60 43.52 -14.38 7.49
C ALA A 60 44.19 -15.68 6.99
N GLY A 61 44.11 -16.00 5.69
CA GLY A 61 44.61 -17.27 5.14
C GLY A 61 43.85 -18.51 5.65
N GLN A 62 42.61 -18.32 6.13
CA GLN A 62 41.77 -19.36 6.73
C GLN A 62 40.51 -19.63 5.90
N ALA A 63 40.58 -19.41 4.59
CA ALA A 63 39.48 -19.68 3.67
C ALA A 63 39.20 -21.19 3.61
N SER A 64 37.97 -21.57 3.97
CA SER A 64 37.49 -22.95 3.91
C SER A 64 36.42 -23.06 2.83
N THR A 65 36.63 -23.94 1.85
CA THR A 65 35.70 -24.14 0.72
C THR A 65 34.29 -24.48 1.20
N ILE A 66 34.16 -25.37 2.18
CA ILE A 66 32.84 -25.76 2.73
C ILE A 66 32.14 -24.56 3.36
N ARG A 67 32.84 -23.77 4.17
CA ARG A 67 32.29 -22.57 4.80
C ARG A 67 31.80 -21.56 3.77
N MET A 68 32.61 -21.30 2.74
CA MET A 68 32.24 -20.38 1.67
C MET A 68 31.05 -20.88 0.86
N ALA A 69 30.99 -22.19 0.59
CA ALA A 69 29.84 -22.80 -0.08
C ALA A 69 28.55 -22.64 0.73
N VAL A 70 28.57 -22.91 2.05
CA VAL A 70 27.41 -22.75 2.92
C VAL A 70 26.92 -21.29 2.93
N VAL A 71 27.84 -20.34 3.12
CA VAL A 71 27.50 -18.91 3.17
C VAL A 71 26.97 -18.41 1.83
N ALA A 72 27.56 -18.84 0.72
CA ALA A 72 27.07 -18.53 -0.62
C ALA A 72 25.66 -19.10 -0.83
N THR A 73 25.41 -20.37 -0.47
CA THR A 73 24.09 -20.98 -0.61
C THR A 73 23.03 -20.26 0.21
N VAL A 74 23.29 -19.93 1.48
CA VAL A 74 22.34 -19.19 2.33
C VAL A 74 22.08 -17.79 1.76
N THR A 75 23.13 -17.09 1.32
CA THR A 75 23.02 -15.76 0.72
C THR A 75 22.17 -15.79 -0.55
N LEU A 76 22.40 -16.78 -1.42
CA LEU A 76 21.64 -16.95 -2.66
C LEU A 76 20.18 -17.36 -2.38
N ALA A 77 19.92 -18.21 -1.39
CA ALA A 77 18.57 -18.60 -1.00
C ALA A 77 17.76 -17.42 -0.45
N LEU A 78 18.35 -16.64 0.47
CA LEU A 78 17.75 -15.40 0.97
C LEU A 78 17.53 -14.39 -0.16
N SER A 79 18.50 -14.27 -1.08
CA SER A 79 18.39 -13.40 -2.24
C SER A 79 17.21 -13.80 -3.12
N ALA A 80 17.11 -15.08 -3.48
CA ALA A 80 16.01 -15.60 -4.28
C ALA A 80 14.66 -15.38 -3.60
N TRP A 81 14.54 -15.65 -2.30
CA TRP A 81 13.31 -15.46 -1.53
C TRP A 81 12.81 -14.01 -1.55
N HIS A 82 13.69 -13.06 -1.22
CA HIS A 82 13.31 -11.65 -1.15
C HIS A 82 13.13 -11.03 -2.53
N LEU A 83 14.00 -11.34 -3.49
CA LEU A 83 13.87 -10.88 -4.88
C LEU A 83 12.57 -11.39 -5.51
N PHE A 84 12.18 -12.65 -5.28
CA PHE A 84 10.91 -13.18 -5.77
C PHE A 84 9.70 -12.35 -5.30
N ARG A 85 9.76 -11.77 -4.10
CA ARG A 85 8.68 -10.93 -3.55
C ARG A 85 8.67 -9.52 -4.11
N ILE A 86 9.83 -8.93 -4.39
CA ILE A 86 9.95 -7.51 -4.75
C ILE A 86 10.11 -7.26 -6.26
N ILE A 87 10.64 -8.22 -7.04
CA ILE A 87 10.79 -8.10 -8.51
C ILE A 87 9.49 -7.64 -9.20
N PRO A 88 8.28 -8.12 -8.82
CA PRO A 88 7.04 -7.64 -9.41
C PRO A 88 6.82 -6.13 -9.34
N TYR A 89 7.48 -5.43 -8.42
CA TYR A 89 7.38 -3.99 -8.20
C TYR A 89 8.62 -3.25 -8.73
N THR A 90 9.25 -3.81 -9.77
CA THR A 90 10.38 -3.19 -10.47
C THR A 90 10.09 -3.14 -11.97
N PRO A 91 10.79 -2.29 -12.73
CA PRO A 91 10.71 -2.27 -14.21
C PRO A 91 11.12 -3.58 -14.90
N LEU A 92 11.65 -4.56 -14.15
CA LEU A 92 12.02 -5.87 -14.69
C LEU A 92 10.81 -6.79 -14.90
N ALA A 93 9.68 -6.49 -14.24
CA ALA A 93 8.44 -7.23 -14.41
C ALA A 93 7.52 -6.54 -15.44
N SER A 94 6.68 -7.33 -16.12
CA SER A 94 5.67 -6.78 -17.02
C SER A 94 4.67 -5.89 -16.26
N PRO A 95 4.32 -4.70 -16.77
CA PRO A 95 3.29 -3.86 -16.19
C PRO A 95 1.94 -4.55 -16.10
N GLN A 96 1.35 -4.54 -14.90
CA GLN A 96 0.04 -5.14 -14.65
C GLN A 96 -1.08 -4.34 -15.34
N THR A 97 -1.11 -3.04 -15.08
CA THR A 97 -1.95 -2.08 -15.79
C THR A 97 -1.26 -1.69 -17.10
N LYS A 98 -1.94 -1.82 -18.23
CA LYS A 98 -1.41 -1.42 -19.53
C LYS A 98 -1.38 0.11 -19.64
N ALA A 99 -0.35 0.62 -20.30
CA ALA A 99 -0.20 2.06 -20.50
C ALA A 99 -1.26 2.56 -21.48
N TRP A 100 -1.83 3.72 -21.19
CA TRP A 100 -2.69 4.45 -22.11
C TRP A 100 -1.88 4.86 -23.34
N ARG A 101 -2.45 4.61 -24.52
CA ARG A 101 -1.87 4.99 -25.81
C ARG A 101 -2.98 5.66 -26.62
N PRO A 102 -2.98 7.00 -26.74
CA PRO A 102 -3.99 7.67 -27.54
C PRO A 102 -3.84 7.24 -29.00
N GLU A 103 -4.91 6.78 -29.64
CA GLU A 103 -4.89 6.61 -31.09
C GLU A 103 -4.99 7.98 -31.79
N PRO A 104 -4.33 8.21 -32.93
CA PRO A 104 -4.28 9.54 -33.57
C PRO A 104 -5.62 10.16 -33.99
N SER A 105 -6.72 9.40 -33.97
CA SER A 105 -8.06 9.81 -34.44
C SER A 105 -9.08 10.06 -33.32
N SER A 106 -8.64 10.08 -32.07
CA SER A 106 -9.51 9.80 -30.94
C SER A 106 -10.35 11.00 -30.47
N ASP A 107 -11.55 10.67 -30.00
CA ASP A 107 -12.63 11.50 -29.43
C ASP A 107 -12.19 12.81 -28.76
N PRO A 108 -12.80 13.98 -29.08
CA PRO A 108 -12.57 15.25 -28.38
C PRO A 108 -12.75 15.17 -26.85
N ASN A 109 -13.51 14.18 -26.34
CA ASN A 109 -13.76 13.96 -24.92
C ASN A 109 -12.73 13.05 -24.23
N GLN A 110 -11.59 12.71 -24.82
CA GLN A 110 -10.60 11.85 -24.15
C GLN A 110 -10.09 12.38 -22.83
N ASP A 111 -9.81 13.69 -22.74
CA ASP A 111 -9.39 14.27 -21.46
C ASP A 111 -10.57 14.36 -20.48
N ALA A 112 -11.82 14.31 -20.94
CA ALA A 112 -13.01 14.26 -20.08
C ALA A 112 -13.15 12.94 -19.30
N ARG A 113 -12.41 11.90 -19.68
CA ARG A 113 -12.31 10.59 -19.01
C ARG A 113 -11.02 10.39 -18.23
N ARG A 114 -10.19 11.43 -18.13
CA ARG A 114 -8.97 11.40 -17.32
C ARG A 114 -9.35 11.62 -15.85
N LEU A 115 -8.66 10.91 -14.96
CA LEU A 115 -8.83 11.04 -13.52
C LEU A 115 -7.48 10.97 -12.82
N ARG A 116 -7.13 12.04 -12.10
CA ARG A 116 -5.94 12.15 -11.28
C ARG A 116 -6.32 12.09 -9.80
N VAL A 117 -5.81 11.08 -9.10
CA VAL A 117 -6.07 10.86 -7.67
C VAL A 117 -4.77 11.04 -6.89
N LEU A 118 -4.83 11.81 -5.82
CA LEU A 118 -3.73 12.04 -4.89
C LEU A 118 -4.07 11.41 -3.53
N VAL A 119 -3.17 10.63 -2.97
CA VAL A 119 -3.26 10.08 -1.61
C VAL A 119 -2.18 10.70 -0.74
N THR A 120 -2.54 11.18 0.44
CA THR A 120 -1.61 11.77 1.40
C THR A 120 -2.01 11.42 2.83
N ASN A 121 -1.17 10.68 3.55
CA ASN A 121 -1.14 10.77 5.00
C ASN A 121 -0.51 12.13 5.35
N VAL A 122 -1.18 12.95 6.16
CA VAL A 122 -0.69 14.29 6.50
C VAL A 122 0.15 14.34 7.77
N GLU A 123 0.21 13.23 8.53
CA GLU A 123 0.71 13.13 9.90
C GLU A 123 -0.03 14.10 10.84
N GLU A 124 -0.81 13.58 11.81
CA GLU A 124 -1.65 14.40 12.69
C GLU A 124 -0.85 15.55 13.35
N GLU A 125 0.37 15.28 13.79
CA GLU A 125 1.25 16.23 14.44
C GLU A 125 1.87 17.29 13.52
N ASN A 126 1.87 17.08 12.20
CA ASN A 126 2.49 17.98 11.24
C ASN A 126 1.76 19.33 11.16
N ASP A 127 2.51 20.41 11.31
CA ASP A 127 2.04 21.80 11.28
C ASP A 127 2.46 22.57 10.00
N GLN A 128 3.09 21.88 9.03
CA GLN A 128 3.57 22.49 7.79
C GLN A 128 2.47 22.61 6.72
N PHE A 129 1.28 23.12 7.10
CA PHE A 129 0.10 23.25 6.24
C PHE A 129 0.39 23.96 4.90
N ALA A 130 1.15 25.06 4.94
CA ALA A 130 1.51 25.84 3.75
C ALA A 130 2.36 25.05 2.75
N ARG A 131 3.32 24.27 3.25
CA ARG A 131 4.19 23.42 2.43
C ARG A 131 3.40 22.29 1.79
N TRP A 132 2.52 21.65 2.57
CA TRP A 132 1.62 20.64 2.03
C TRP A 132 0.76 21.22 0.91
N ARG A 133 0.13 22.38 1.14
CA ARG A 133 -0.70 23.09 0.16
C ARG A 133 0.08 23.44 -1.12
N GLU A 134 1.30 23.92 -1.01
CA GLU A 134 2.16 24.23 -2.16
C GLU A 134 2.39 22.99 -3.04
N VAL A 135 2.76 21.87 -2.41
CA VAL A 135 3.05 20.62 -3.14
C VAL A 135 1.80 20.04 -3.79
N ILE A 136 0.68 19.99 -3.07
CA ILE A 136 -0.54 19.33 -3.56
C ILE A 136 -1.25 20.13 -4.66
N LEU A 137 -1.28 21.46 -4.56
CA LEU A 137 -1.95 22.32 -5.54
C LEU A 137 -1.21 22.38 -6.89
N ASP A 138 0.11 22.20 -6.90
CA ASP A 138 0.91 22.09 -8.13
C ASP A 138 0.60 20.82 -8.94
N GLN A 139 -0.02 19.81 -8.31
CA GLN A 139 -0.25 18.52 -8.97
C GLN A 139 -1.55 18.42 -9.77
N ASP A 140 -2.42 19.42 -9.76
CA ASP A 140 -3.66 19.42 -10.55
C ASP A 140 -4.50 18.14 -10.34
N ALA A 141 -4.60 17.66 -9.09
CA ALA A 141 -5.36 16.46 -8.76
C ALA A 141 -6.87 16.74 -8.82
N ASP A 142 -7.64 15.80 -9.38
CA ASP A 142 -9.10 15.88 -9.43
C ASP A 142 -9.71 15.49 -8.09
N VAL A 143 -9.13 14.46 -7.46
CA VAL A 143 -9.53 13.95 -6.13
C VAL A 143 -8.32 13.80 -5.23
N ILE A 144 -8.45 14.21 -3.97
CA ILE A 144 -7.43 14.09 -2.92
C ILE A 144 -8.03 13.26 -1.78
N ILE A 145 -7.37 12.17 -1.40
CA ILE A 145 -7.67 11.36 -0.21
C ILE A 145 -6.63 11.68 0.85
N MET A 146 -7.10 12.10 2.02
CA MET A 146 -6.27 12.52 3.15
C MET A 146 -6.51 11.61 4.35
N ALA A 147 -5.43 11.14 4.97
CA ALA A 147 -5.43 10.37 6.23
C ALA A 147 -4.73 11.17 7.33
N GLU A 148 -5.04 10.87 8.60
CA GLU A 148 -4.57 11.57 9.81
C GLU A 148 -5.03 13.04 9.91
N VAL A 149 -6.27 13.31 9.49
CA VAL A 149 -6.87 14.65 9.51
C VAL A 149 -7.43 14.95 10.90
N ASP A 150 -6.87 15.94 11.58
CA ASP A 150 -7.45 16.53 12.79
C ASP A 150 -8.25 17.82 12.48
N GLN A 151 -8.67 18.51 13.54
CA GLN A 151 -9.42 19.76 13.40
C GLN A 151 -8.59 20.89 12.75
N ARG A 152 -7.26 20.93 12.95
CA ARG A 152 -6.39 21.96 12.34
C ARG A 152 -6.27 21.73 10.84
N TRP A 153 -6.17 20.47 10.43
CA TRP A 153 -6.23 20.09 9.03
C TRP A 153 -7.59 20.39 8.40
N ALA A 154 -8.70 20.18 9.13
CA ALA A 154 -10.03 20.55 8.65
C ALA A 154 -10.16 22.05 8.33
N GLU A 155 -9.56 22.92 9.16
CA GLU A 155 -9.50 24.37 8.89
C GLU A 155 -8.70 24.69 7.62
N THR A 156 -7.55 24.03 7.44
CA THR A 156 -6.72 24.16 6.23
C THR A 156 -7.46 23.67 4.97
N ILE A 157 -8.23 22.59 5.09
CA ILE A 157 -9.05 22.02 4.02
C ILE A 157 -10.18 22.96 3.62
N ASP A 158 -10.81 23.64 4.59
CA ASP A 158 -11.90 24.59 4.34
C ASP A 158 -11.46 25.73 3.41
N GLU A 159 -10.21 26.20 3.55
CA GLU A 159 -9.62 27.20 2.66
C GLU A 159 -9.48 26.75 1.20
N LEU A 160 -9.54 25.44 0.94
CA LEU A 160 -9.44 24.87 -0.40
C LEU A 160 -10.78 24.76 -1.12
N LYS A 161 -11.91 25.11 -0.48
CA LYS A 161 -13.25 25.08 -1.09
C LYS A 161 -13.36 25.78 -2.45
N PRO A 162 -12.68 26.92 -2.72
CA PRO A 162 -12.72 27.53 -4.06
C PRO A 162 -12.12 26.67 -5.17
N ILE A 163 -11.25 25.71 -4.84
CA ILE A 163 -10.56 24.82 -5.78
C ILE A 163 -11.20 23.42 -5.76
N TYR A 164 -11.50 22.91 -4.57
CA TYR A 164 -12.16 21.63 -4.32
C TYR A 164 -13.51 21.89 -3.63
N PRO A 165 -14.55 22.24 -4.39
CA PRO A 165 -15.85 22.61 -3.82
C PRO A 165 -16.58 21.44 -3.16
N ASN A 166 -16.28 20.20 -3.54
CA ASN A 166 -16.89 19.00 -2.97
C ASN A 166 -15.91 18.40 -1.96
N GLN A 167 -16.29 18.41 -0.68
CA GLN A 167 -15.42 17.97 0.41
C GLN A 167 -16.19 17.10 1.39
N ILE A 168 -15.59 15.98 1.79
CA ILE A 168 -16.03 15.13 2.90
C ILE A 168 -14.91 15.17 3.92
N VAL A 169 -15.19 15.67 5.12
CA VAL A 169 -14.18 15.88 6.15
C VAL A 169 -14.69 15.27 7.44
N TYR A 170 -13.93 14.32 7.98
CA TYR A 170 -14.21 13.63 9.22
C TYR A 170 -12.96 13.69 10.12
N PRO A 171 -12.73 14.83 10.79
CA PRO A 171 -11.54 15.01 11.60
C PRO A 171 -11.64 14.22 12.90
N GLN A 172 -10.51 13.66 13.35
CA GLN A 172 -10.40 12.98 14.64
C GLN A 172 -9.04 13.29 15.28
N ASN A 173 -8.97 13.26 16.61
CA ASN A 173 -7.74 13.43 17.39
C ASN A 173 -7.23 12.06 17.88
N ASN A 174 -7.16 11.09 16.97
CA ASN A 174 -6.79 9.71 17.26
C ASN A 174 -5.97 9.07 16.12
N TRP A 175 -5.37 9.88 15.24
CA TRP A 175 -4.63 9.48 14.03
C TRP A 175 -5.48 8.78 12.96
N TYR A 176 -6.81 8.72 13.06
CA TYR A 176 -7.66 8.04 12.06
C TYR A 176 -8.64 8.94 11.34
N GLY A 177 -8.61 10.25 11.62
CA GLY A 177 -9.43 11.20 10.89
C GLY A 177 -9.10 11.20 9.40
N MET A 178 -10.11 11.42 8.57
CA MET A 178 -10.00 11.33 7.12
C MET A 178 -10.68 12.49 6.41
N ALA A 179 -10.20 12.80 5.22
CA ALA A 179 -10.90 13.69 4.30
C ALA A 179 -10.79 13.24 2.84
N LEU A 180 -11.79 13.60 2.05
CA LEU A 180 -11.78 13.47 0.59
C LEU A 180 -12.18 14.82 -0.01
N LEU A 181 -11.32 15.35 -0.88
CA LEU A 181 -11.55 16.61 -1.60
C LEU A 181 -11.70 16.30 -3.09
N SER A 182 -12.70 16.87 -3.74
CA SER A 182 -12.99 16.62 -5.15
C SER A 182 -13.32 17.91 -5.89
N ARG A 183 -12.70 18.08 -7.06
CA ARG A 183 -13.12 19.09 -8.06
C ARG A 183 -14.37 18.65 -8.81
N LEU A 184 -14.54 17.33 -8.91
CA LEU A 184 -15.65 16.67 -9.58
C LEU A 184 -16.87 16.59 -8.66
N PRO A 185 -18.10 16.68 -9.19
CA PRO A 185 -19.32 16.46 -8.41
C PRO A 185 -19.28 15.12 -7.67
N ILE A 186 -19.65 15.14 -6.39
CA ILE A 186 -19.86 13.93 -5.59
C ILE A 186 -21.36 13.61 -5.66
N LEU A 187 -21.69 12.45 -6.23
CA LEU A 187 -23.07 11.99 -6.39
C LEU A 187 -23.57 11.30 -5.13
N GLU A 188 -22.72 10.47 -4.53
CA GLU A 188 -23.00 9.67 -3.35
C GLU A 188 -21.79 9.68 -2.42
N SER A 189 -22.03 9.68 -1.11
CA SER A 189 -20.97 9.59 -0.11
C SER A 189 -21.47 8.95 1.17
N GLU A 190 -20.63 8.10 1.75
CA GLU A 190 -20.84 7.50 3.07
C GLU A 190 -19.52 7.43 3.84
N ILE A 191 -19.58 7.71 5.15
CA ILE A 191 -18.48 7.41 6.07
C ILE A 191 -18.78 6.04 6.69
N ARG A 192 -17.88 5.10 6.50
CA ARG A 192 -18.10 3.69 6.84
C ARG A 192 -17.09 3.24 7.88
N PHE A 193 -17.55 2.46 8.84
CA PHE A 193 -16.72 1.82 9.87
C PHE A 193 -16.81 0.32 9.64
N ARG A 194 -15.77 -0.27 9.04
CA ARG A 194 -15.84 -1.65 8.54
C ARG A 194 -15.57 -2.69 9.62
N VAL A 195 -14.66 -2.37 10.53
CA VAL A 195 -14.21 -3.27 11.58
C VAL A 195 -14.15 -2.55 12.92
N GLN A 196 -13.63 -1.32 12.98
CA GLN A 196 -13.51 -0.57 14.22
C GLN A 196 -14.32 0.73 14.13
N ASP A 197 -15.14 1.01 15.14
CA ASP A 197 -16.06 2.16 15.17
C ASP A 197 -15.37 3.53 15.21
N ASP A 198 -14.06 3.55 15.42
CA ASP A 198 -13.24 4.76 15.48
C ASP A 198 -12.19 4.86 14.36
N VAL A 199 -12.28 3.96 13.37
CA VAL A 199 -11.45 3.94 12.16
C VAL A 199 -12.37 4.10 10.94
N PRO A 200 -12.55 5.33 10.44
CA PRO A 200 -13.43 5.61 9.31
C PRO A 200 -12.79 5.18 7.98
N SER A 201 -13.64 4.92 7.01
CA SER A 201 -13.36 4.90 5.58
C SER A 201 -14.32 5.87 4.89
N ILE A 202 -13.91 6.44 3.76
CA ILE A 202 -14.78 7.31 2.94
C ILE A 202 -15.13 6.56 1.66
N ASP A 203 -16.40 6.33 1.39
CA ASP A 203 -16.89 5.63 0.20
C ASP A 203 -17.76 6.57 -0.62
N THR A 204 -17.34 6.88 -1.85
CA THR A 204 -17.93 7.95 -2.65
C THR A 204 -18.08 7.57 -4.10
N VAL A 205 -19.01 8.23 -4.79
CA VAL A 205 -19.12 8.18 -6.25
C VAL A 205 -18.95 9.60 -6.79
N VAL A 206 -18.00 9.77 -7.71
CA VAL A 206 -17.76 11.03 -8.42
C VAL A 206 -18.15 10.92 -9.89
N GLU A 207 -18.64 12.00 -10.47
CA GLU A 207 -18.97 12.09 -11.90
C GLU A 207 -17.80 12.72 -12.67
N LEU A 208 -17.24 12.01 -13.66
CA LEU A 208 -16.23 12.58 -14.56
C LEU A 208 -16.87 13.60 -15.52
N PRO A 209 -16.09 14.53 -16.12
CA PRO A 209 -16.62 15.44 -17.13
C PRO A 209 -17.26 14.76 -18.35
N SER A 210 -16.95 13.48 -18.59
CA SER A 210 -17.61 12.65 -19.61
C SER A 210 -19.02 12.19 -19.23
N GLY A 211 -19.43 12.34 -17.97
CA GLY A 211 -20.66 11.77 -17.39
C GLY A 211 -20.51 10.32 -16.93
N ASP A 212 -19.29 9.78 -16.90
CA ASP A 212 -19.03 8.44 -16.36
C ASP A 212 -18.85 8.51 -14.83
N ASP A 213 -19.49 7.60 -14.10
CA ASP A 213 -19.37 7.49 -12.65
C ASP A 213 -18.16 6.66 -12.24
N VAL A 214 -17.43 7.14 -11.22
CA VAL A 214 -16.28 6.45 -10.63
C VAL A 214 -16.47 6.35 -9.12
N ARG A 215 -16.45 5.12 -8.60
CA ARG A 215 -16.44 4.89 -7.15
C ARG A 215 -15.03 5.07 -6.60
N ILE A 216 -14.89 5.90 -5.58
CA ILE A 216 -13.63 6.20 -4.90
C ILE A 216 -13.77 5.87 -3.42
N VAL A 217 -12.90 4.98 -2.95
CA VAL A 217 -12.84 4.55 -1.54
C VAL A 217 -11.52 5.02 -0.92
N GLY A 218 -11.60 5.80 0.14
CA GLY A 218 -10.49 6.14 1.02
C GLY A 218 -10.42 5.20 2.22
N VAL A 219 -9.24 4.69 2.55
CA VAL A 219 -9.03 3.81 3.71
C VAL A 219 -7.77 4.20 4.50
N HIS A 220 -7.81 4.05 5.82
CA HIS A 220 -6.61 4.19 6.67
C HIS A 220 -6.68 3.22 7.88
N PRO A 221 -6.56 1.91 7.65
CA PRO A 221 -6.67 0.93 8.72
C PRO A 221 -5.46 0.99 9.66
N ARG A 222 -5.67 0.57 10.92
CA ARG A 222 -4.61 0.63 11.95
C ARG A 222 -3.36 -0.19 11.60
N PRO A 223 -2.15 0.33 11.90
CA PRO A 223 -0.93 -0.45 11.72
C PRO A 223 -0.80 -1.56 12.77
N PRO A 224 -0.18 -2.70 12.41
CA PRO A 224 0.40 -3.58 13.41
C PRO A 224 1.66 -2.93 13.99
N GLU A 225 1.64 -2.56 15.27
CA GLU A 225 2.74 -1.83 15.89
C GLU A 225 2.98 -2.22 17.37
N PRO A 226 4.24 -2.12 17.85
CA PRO A 226 4.57 -2.47 19.23
C PRO A 226 4.15 -1.44 20.26
N ILE A 227 4.04 -0.15 19.91
CA ILE A 227 3.87 0.94 20.88
C ILE A 227 2.52 0.85 21.57
N ARG A 228 1.47 0.60 20.78
CA ARG A 228 0.09 0.41 21.25
C ARG A 228 -0.31 -1.08 21.33
N ASP A 229 0.65 -1.99 21.12
CA ASP A 229 0.47 -3.45 20.98
C ASP A 229 -0.63 -3.86 19.98
N ASN A 230 -0.74 -3.11 18.89
CA ASN A 230 -1.73 -3.36 17.86
C ASN A 230 -1.32 -4.56 16.99
N HIS A 231 -2.25 -5.46 16.76
CA HIS A 231 -2.08 -6.59 15.84
C HIS A 231 -2.68 -6.28 14.47
N ALA A 232 -2.24 -7.01 13.44
CA ALA A 232 -2.76 -6.82 12.08
C ALA A 232 -4.19 -7.34 11.88
N THR A 233 -4.84 -7.88 12.92
CA THR A 233 -6.13 -8.60 12.81
C THR A 233 -7.23 -7.71 12.22
N ALA A 234 -7.49 -6.55 12.82
CA ALA A 234 -8.56 -5.65 12.37
C ALA A 234 -8.34 -5.16 10.93
N ARG A 235 -7.12 -4.68 10.64
CA ARG A 235 -6.69 -4.26 9.30
C ARG A 235 -6.83 -5.37 8.26
N ASP A 236 -6.40 -6.59 8.58
CA ASP A 236 -6.46 -7.72 7.66
C ASP A 236 -7.91 -8.13 7.36
N ALA A 237 -8.82 -8.03 8.33
CA ALA A 237 -10.25 -8.26 8.15
C ALA A 237 -10.90 -7.15 7.31
N GLU A 238 -10.58 -5.87 7.58
CA GLU A 238 -11.09 -4.73 6.81
C GLU A 238 -10.75 -4.86 5.31
N LEU A 239 -9.51 -5.23 5.00
CA LEU A 239 -9.10 -5.51 3.63
C LEU A 239 -9.87 -6.70 3.01
N VAL A 240 -10.19 -7.74 3.78
CA VAL A 240 -11.04 -8.84 3.26
C VAL A 240 -12.46 -8.33 2.95
N LEU A 241 -13.05 -7.53 3.83
CA LEU A 241 -14.39 -6.97 3.65
C LEU A 241 -14.47 -6.05 2.43
N TRP A 242 -13.51 -5.15 2.26
CA TRP A 242 -13.39 -4.36 1.03
C TRP A 242 -13.10 -5.24 -0.19
N GLY A 243 -12.26 -6.25 -0.01
CA GLY A 243 -11.91 -7.20 -1.05
C GLY A 243 -13.11 -7.88 -1.68
N ASN A 244 -14.01 -8.40 -0.84
CA ASN A 244 -15.22 -9.07 -1.29
C ASN A 244 -16.23 -8.09 -1.88
N GLU A 245 -16.50 -6.98 -1.21
CA GLU A 245 -17.49 -6.00 -1.66
C GLU A 245 -17.14 -5.38 -3.02
N LEU A 246 -15.86 -5.01 -3.23
CA LEU A 246 -15.42 -4.41 -4.49
C LEU A 246 -15.32 -5.44 -5.63
N ALA A 247 -15.32 -6.74 -5.33
CA ALA A 247 -15.29 -7.78 -6.36
C ALA A 247 -16.65 -7.94 -7.07
N ASP A 248 -17.74 -7.60 -6.37
CA ASP A 248 -19.12 -7.69 -6.83
C ASP A 248 -19.63 -6.39 -7.49
N ASP A 249 -18.79 -5.35 -7.52
CA ASP A 249 -19.12 -4.04 -8.11
C ASP A 249 -18.48 -3.90 -9.50
N ASP A 250 -19.33 -3.76 -10.52
CA ASP A 250 -18.91 -3.62 -11.92
C ASP A 250 -18.53 -2.19 -12.31
N ARG A 251 -18.68 -1.20 -11.42
CA ARG A 251 -18.31 0.20 -11.70
C ARG A 251 -16.80 0.38 -11.86
N PRO A 252 -16.35 1.48 -12.50
CA PRO A 252 -14.98 1.95 -12.37
C PRO A 252 -14.68 2.29 -10.91
N ILE A 253 -13.79 1.53 -10.28
CA ILE A 253 -13.42 1.68 -8.86
C ILE A 253 -11.97 2.13 -8.72
N ILE A 254 -11.73 3.03 -7.77
CA ILE A 254 -10.43 3.33 -7.20
C ILE A 254 -10.54 3.21 -5.67
N ILE A 255 -9.57 2.54 -5.04
CA ILE A 255 -9.43 2.51 -3.59
C ILE A 255 -8.01 2.90 -3.23
N GLY A 256 -7.84 3.85 -2.32
CA GLY A 256 -6.52 4.36 -1.96
C GLY A 256 -6.44 4.96 -0.56
N GLY A 257 -5.22 5.06 -0.06
CA GLY A 257 -4.95 5.48 1.30
C GLY A 257 -3.66 4.86 1.83
N ASP A 258 -3.34 5.14 3.09
CA ASP A 258 -2.27 4.46 3.80
C ASP A 258 -2.82 3.19 4.44
N LEU A 259 -2.44 2.04 3.86
CA LEU A 259 -2.90 0.72 4.32
C LEU A 259 -2.06 0.18 5.48
N ASN A 260 -1.03 0.91 5.92
CA ASN A 260 -0.09 0.48 6.94
C ASN A 260 0.50 -0.92 6.66
N ASP A 261 0.65 -1.26 5.38
CA ASP A 261 1.21 -2.53 4.92
C ASP A 261 2.00 -2.35 3.63
N VAL A 262 2.98 -3.22 3.41
CA VAL A 262 3.83 -3.18 2.22
C VAL A 262 3.18 -3.90 1.04
N ALA A 263 3.43 -3.40 -0.17
CA ALA A 263 2.86 -3.92 -1.42
C ALA A 263 2.96 -5.45 -1.61
N TRP A 264 4.04 -6.06 -1.13
CA TRP A 264 4.34 -7.49 -1.26
C TRP A 264 3.88 -8.35 -0.08
N SER A 265 3.16 -7.78 0.89
CA SER A 265 2.64 -8.52 2.05
C SER A 265 1.65 -9.60 1.62
N GLN A 266 1.38 -10.55 2.53
CA GLN A 266 0.35 -11.57 2.25
C GLN A 266 -1.05 -10.94 2.16
N SER A 267 -1.35 -9.99 3.05
CA SER A 267 -2.65 -9.32 3.16
C SER A 267 -2.99 -8.47 1.94
N THR A 268 -2.09 -7.59 1.51
CA THR A 268 -2.29 -6.77 0.30
C THR A 268 -2.47 -7.65 -0.93
N ARG A 269 -1.72 -8.76 -1.03
CA ARG A 269 -1.88 -9.69 -2.14
C ARG A 269 -3.18 -10.47 -2.08
N LEU A 270 -3.67 -10.82 -0.89
CA LEU A 270 -4.98 -11.46 -0.73
C LEU A 270 -6.08 -10.49 -1.17
N PHE A 271 -6.04 -9.25 -0.66
CA PHE A 271 -6.93 -8.16 -1.07
C PHE A 271 -7.03 -8.02 -2.60
N LEU A 272 -5.89 -7.95 -3.31
CA LEU A 272 -5.87 -7.85 -4.77
C LEU A 272 -6.44 -9.08 -5.49
N ARG A 273 -6.38 -10.27 -4.88
CA ARG A 273 -6.96 -11.50 -5.46
C ARG A 273 -8.47 -11.58 -5.23
N LEU A 274 -8.94 -11.13 -4.06
CA LEU A 274 -10.37 -11.05 -3.72
C LEU A 274 -11.05 -9.96 -4.56
N SER A 275 -10.57 -8.72 -4.47
CA SER A 275 -11.14 -7.55 -5.17
C SER A 275 -10.97 -7.56 -6.68
N ARG A 276 -10.05 -8.37 -7.20
CA ARG A 276 -9.67 -8.42 -8.62
C ARG A 276 -9.14 -7.08 -9.16
N LEU A 277 -8.82 -6.13 -8.28
CA LEU A 277 -8.22 -4.84 -8.63
C LEU A 277 -6.76 -5.01 -9.05
N LEU A 278 -6.23 -3.93 -9.64
CA LEU A 278 -4.86 -3.85 -10.13
C LEU A 278 -4.01 -2.99 -9.20
N ASP A 279 -2.75 -3.38 -9.07
CA ASP A 279 -1.72 -2.58 -8.44
C ASP A 279 -0.87 -1.89 -9.52
N PRO A 280 -1.00 -0.56 -9.67
CA PRO A 280 -0.35 0.20 -10.73
C PRO A 280 1.19 0.18 -10.59
N ARG A 281 1.72 -0.11 -9.40
CA ARG A 281 3.15 -0.17 -9.11
C ARG A 281 3.83 -1.39 -9.74
N ARG A 282 3.05 -2.46 -9.98
CA ARG A 282 3.60 -3.69 -10.54
C ARG A 282 4.12 -3.47 -11.96
N GLY A 283 5.38 -3.83 -12.17
CA GLY A 283 6.15 -3.58 -13.39
C GLY A 283 6.70 -2.16 -13.52
N ARG A 284 6.68 -1.35 -12.44
CA ARG A 284 7.11 0.06 -12.49
C ARG A 284 8.08 0.44 -11.37
N GLY A 285 7.73 0.23 -10.11
CA GLY A 285 8.56 0.68 -9.00
C GLY A 285 7.92 0.46 -7.64
N PHE A 286 8.67 0.72 -6.57
CA PHE A 286 8.13 0.59 -5.21
C PHE A 286 7.24 1.77 -4.82
N PHE A 287 7.59 2.99 -5.22
CA PHE A 287 6.92 4.22 -4.78
C PHE A 287 6.89 4.34 -3.24
N ASN A 288 8.05 4.16 -2.60
CA ASN A 288 8.18 4.19 -1.14
C ASN A 288 7.74 5.54 -0.55
N SER A 289 6.57 5.55 0.08
CA SER A 289 5.94 6.74 0.67
C SER A 289 6.40 7.01 2.11
N PHE A 290 6.65 5.98 2.91
CA PHE A 290 7.09 6.11 4.31
C PHE A 290 8.44 5.43 4.53
N HIS A 291 9.38 5.90 5.33
CA HIS A 291 9.41 7.15 6.07
C HIS A 291 10.14 8.22 5.25
N ALA A 292 9.56 9.40 5.16
CA ALA A 292 10.01 10.48 4.30
C ALA A 292 11.41 10.99 4.68
N ASP A 293 11.67 11.13 5.98
CA ASP A 293 12.92 11.62 6.55
C ASP A 293 14.03 10.57 6.66
N ARG A 294 13.67 9.28 6.63
CA ARG A 294 14.60 8.17 6.91
C ARG A 294 14.78 7.30 5.69
N ILE A 295 15.76 7.65 4.85
CA ILE A 295 16.04 6.94 3.58
C ILE A 295 16.20 5.42 3.72
N TRP A 296 16.73 4.96 4.85
CA TRP A 296 16.97 3.54 5.15
C TRP A 296 15.74 2.77 5.66
N MET A 297 14.63 3.47 5.96
CA MET A 297 13.31 2.89 6.32
C MET A 297 12.23 3.29 5.32
N ARG A 298 12.57 3.28 4.03
CA ARG A 298 11.61 3.57 2.96
C ARG A 298 10.87 2.31 2.50
N PHE A 299 9.55 2.37 2.55
CA PHE A 299 8.54 1.35 2.35
C PHE A 299 7.32 1.96 1.62
N PRO A 300 6.58 1.17 0.82
CA PRO A 300 5.42 1.65 0.09
C PRO A 300 4.12 1.36 0.84
N LEU A 301 3.75 2.26 1.76
CA LEU A 301 2.59 2.09 2.65
C LEU A 301 1.32 2.74 2.11
N ASP A 302 1.45 3.74 1.23
CA ASP A 302 0.34 4.39 0.56
C ASP A 302 0.07 3.66 -0.77
N HIS A 303 -1.17 3.19 -0.93
CA HIS A 303 -1.59 2.42 -2.08
C HIS A 303 -2.68 3.17 -2.84
N VAL A 304 -2.70 2.97 -4.15
CA VAL A 304 -3.86 3.26 -4.98
C VAL A 304 -4.09 2.05 -5.85
N PHE A 305 -5.20 1.35 -5.63
CA PHE A 305 -5.63 0.23 -6.44
C PHE A 305 -6.81 0.67 -7.30
N HIS A 306 -6.94 0.09 -8.48
CA HIS A 306 -8.00 0.46 -9.39
C HIS A 306 -8.55 -0.74 -10.15
N SER A 307 -9.80 -0.64 -10.57
CA SER A 307 -10.46 -1.65 -11.38
C SER A 307 -9.85 -1.73 -12.77
N THR A 308 -10.20 -2.76 -13.52
CA THR A 308 -9.69 -2.98 -14.88
C THR A 308 -10.27 -2.03 -15.93
N HIS A 309 -11.11 -1.08 -15.54
CA HIS A 309 -11.65 -0.06 -16.42
C HIS A 309 -10.63 1.04 -16.76
N PHE A 310 -9.47 1.06 -16.10
CA PHE A 310 -8.49 2.14 -16.25
C PHE A 310 -7.22 1.71 -16.99
N ALA A 311 -6.81 2.53 -17.94
CA ALA A 311 -5.46 2.52 -18.49
C ALA A 311 -4.54 3.44 -17.68
N PHE A 312 -3.27 3.04 -17.55
CA PHE A 312 -2.26 3.78 -16.78
C PHE A 312 -1.69 4.94 -17.59
N ARG A 313 -1.71 6.18 -17.07
CA ARG A 313 -0.99 7.31 -17.67
C ARG A 313 0.32 7.58 -16.93
N ASP A 314 0.25 7.83 -15.62
CA ASP A 314 1.42 8.18 -14.81
C ASP A 314 1.21 7.81 -13.33
N MET A 315 2.30 7.66 -12.59
CA MET A 315 2.30 7.54 -11.13
C MET A 315 3.57 8.14 -10.57
N ARG A 316 3.44 8.99 -9.55
CA ARG A 316 4.56 9.73 -8.95
C ARG A 316 4.46 9.71 -7.44
N ARG A 317 5.60 9.53 -6.79
CA ARG A 317 5.78 9.93 -5.39
C ARG A 317 6.21 11.39 -5.39
N LEU A 318 5.46 12.22 -4.68
CA LEU A 318 5.65 13.66 -4.65
C LEU A 318 6.76 14.07 -3.67
N SER A 319 7.03 15.37 -3.61
CA SER A 319 8.01 15.97 -2.70
C SER A 319 7.58 15.84 -1.23
N HIS A 320 8.55 15.91 -0.31
CA HIS A 320 8.30 15.89 1.13
C HIS A 320 7.42 17.10 1.54
N VAL A 321 6.36 16.85 2.30
CA VAL A 321 5.31 17.83 2.67
C VAL A 321 5.32 18.26 4.13
N GLY A 322 6.33 17.83 4.91
CA GLY A 322 6.35 18.01 6.36
C GLY A 322 6.02 16.72 7.12
N SER A 323 5.15 15.88 6.53
CA SER A 323 4.80 14.55 7.03
C SER A 323 5.93 13.53 6.88
N ASP A 324 5.95 12.55 7.76
CA ASP A 324 6.69 11.30 7.64
C ASP A 324 6.28 10.43 6.44
N HIS A 325 5.19 10.77 5.73
CA HIS A 325 4.79 10.21 4.45
C HIS A 325 5.02 11.18 3.27
N PHE A 326 5.40 10.61 2.12
CA PHE A 326 5.33 11.30 0.83
C PHE A 326 3.96 11.08 0.19
N PRO A 327 3.31 12.13 -0.32
CA PRO A 327 2.09 11.95 -1.09
C PRO A 327 2.32 11.13 -2.37
N ILE A 328 1.33 10.35 -2.77
CA ILE A 328 1.32 9.56 -3.99
C ILE A 328 0.26 10.10 -4.95
N LEU A 329 0.67 10.37 -6.18
CA LEU A 329 -0.20 10.78 -7.27
C LEU A 329 -0.31 9.65 -8.29
N ILE A 330 -1.52 9.38 -8.76
CA ILE A 330 -1.76 8.55 -9.94
C ILE A 330 -2.60 9.30 -10.97
N ASP A 331 -2.28 9.10 -12.24
CA ASP A 331 -3.00 9.63 -13.39
C ASP A 331 -3.50 8.45 -14.21
N LEU A 332 -4.83 8.34 -14.33
CA LEU A 332 -5.51 7.24 -14.97
C LEU A 332 -6.40 7.76 -16.11
N GLN A 333 -6.56 6.92 -17.13
CA GLN A 333 -7.56 7.11 -18.16
C GLN A 333 -8.67 6.09 -17.95
N LEU A 334 -9.91 6.53 -17.81
CA LEU A 334 -11.05 5.63 -17.92
C LEU A 334 -11.18 5.17 -19.38
N ASP A 335 -11.06 3.86 -19.59
CA ASP A 335 -11.22 3.18 -20.87
C ASP A 335 -11.83 1.79 -20.63
N PRO A 336 -13.17 1.68 -20.62
CA PRO A 336 -13.84 0.41 -20.35
C PRO A 336 -13.46 -0.72 -21.32
N GLN A 337 -12.95 -0.40 -22.51
CA GLN A 337 -12.52 -1.41 -23.50
C GLN A 337 -11.23 -2.14 -23.07
N MET A 338 -10.51 -1.60 -22.08
CA MET A 338 -9.27 -2.19 -21.55
C MET A 338 -9.52 -3.33 -20.55
N HIS A 339 -10.77 -3.56 -20.12
CA HIS A 339 -11.13 -4.50 -19.05
C HIS A 339 -10.52 -5.91 -19.17
N HIS A 340 -10.32 -6.40 -20.40
CA HIS A 340 -9.77 -7.73 -20.71
C HIS A 340 -8.26 -7.74 -21.02
N GLN A 341 -7.61 -6.58 -21.08
CA GLN A 341 -6.20 -6.46 -21.49
C GLN A 341 -5.23 -6.48 -20.30
N HIS A 342 -5.74 -6.45 -19.07
CA HIS A 342 -4.95 -6.35 -17.85
C HIS A 342 -4.58 -7.70 -17.24
N ASP A 343 -3.38 -7.78 -16.66
CA ASP A 343 -2.86 -9.01 -16.05
C ASP A 343 -3.30 -9.11 -14.57
N ARG A 344 -4.51 -9.57 -14.30
CA ARG A 344 -5.00 -9.73 -12.91
C ARG A 344 -4.21 -10.81 -12.16
N LEU A 345 -4.11 -10.66 -10.83
CA LEU A 345 -3.61 -11.76 -10.01
C LEU A 345 -4.60 -12.92 -10.06
N ARG A 346 -4.09 -14.12 -10.33
CA ARG A 346 -4.91 -15.33 -10.34
C ARG A 346 -5.33 -15.66 -8.91
N LYS A 347 -6.62 -15.93 -8.72
CA LYS A 347 -7.17 -16.52 -7.49
C LYS A 347 -6.45 -17.83 -7.20
N LYS A 348 -6.17 -18.08 -5.92
CA LYS A 348 -5.57 -19.33 -5.43
C LYS A 348 -6.62 -20.18 -4.75
N VAL A 349 -6.39 -21.49 -4.74
CA VAL A 349 -7.29 -22.51 -4.16
C VAL A 349 -7.60 -22.28 -2.68
N GLY A 350 -6.75 -21.56 -1.93
CA GLY A 350 -6.94 -21.26 -0.50
C GLY A 350 -7.34 -19.82 -0.16
N ASP A 351 -7.62 -18.96 -1.15
CA ASP A 351 -7.90 -17.54 -0.86
C ASP A 351 -9.17 -17.34 -0.02
N GLU A 352 -10.23 -18.11 -0.30
CA GLU A 352 -11.48 -18.03 0.47
C GLU A 352 -11.29 -18.49 1.91
N ALA A 353 -10.58 -19.60 2.11
CA ALA A 353 -10.29 -20.09 3.46
C ALA A 353 -9.39 -19.12 4.24
N GLU A 354 -8.42 -18.48 3.58
CA GLU A 354 -7.58 -17.44 4.20
C GLU A 354 -8.40 -16.20 4.56
N ALA A 355 -9.38 -15.83 3.73
CA ALA A 355 -10.30 -14.72 3.99
C ALA A 355 -11.20 -15.00 5.19
N GLU A 356 -11.86 -16.16 5.21
CA GLU A 356 -12.72 -16.62 6.31
C GLU A 356 -11.95 -16.70 7.64
N GLU A 357 -10.73 -17.24 7.62
CA GLU A 357 -9.87 -17.31 8.81
C GLU A 357 -9.57 -15.91 9.38
N ARG A 358 -9.31 -14.91 8.53
CA ARG A 358 -9.02 -13.54 8.98
C ARG A 358 -10.24 -12.86 9.58
N LEU A 359 -11.42 -13.07 8.99
CA LEU A 359 -12.67 -12.57 9.53
C LEU A 359 -12.92 -13.19 10.91
N LEU A 360 -12.91 -14.53 11.02
CA LEU A 360 -13.09 -15.27 12.28
C LEU A 360 -12.15 -14.80 13.40
N ARG A 361 -10.88 -14.53 13.08
CA ARG A 361 -9.92 -14.00 14.05
C ARG A 361 -10.30 -12.60 14.55
N ALA A 362 -10.84 -11.75 13.68
CA ALA A 362 -11.30 -10.42 14.07
C ALA A 362 -12.54 -10.49 14.98
N GLU A 363 -13.51 -11.35 14.66
CA GLU A 363 -14.70 -11.57 15.50
C GLU A 363 -14.29 -11.96 16.93
N GLN A 364 -13.33 -12.87 17.05
CA GLN A 364 -12.83 -13.36 18.32
C GLN A 364 -12.02 -12.32 19.11
N ALA A 365 -11.24 -11.48 18.42
CA ALA A 365 -10.32 -10.55 19.05
C ALA A 365 -10.97 -9.24 19.48
N GLU A 366 -11.92 -8.74 18.71
CA GLU A 366 -12.47 -7.38 18.85
C GLU A 366 -13.92 -7.41 19.38
N SER A 367 -14.46 -8.59 19.74
CA SER A 367 -15.87 -8.77 20.15
C SER A 367 -16.85 -8.14 19.16
N LEU A 368 -16.52 -8.22 17.86
CA LEU A 368 -17.26 -7.57 16.80
C LEU A 368 -18.60 -8.27 16.61
N ASP A 369 -19.66 -7.48 16.56
CA ASP A 369 -20.99 -7.93 16.19
C ASP A 369 -21.03 -8.12 14.67
N VAL A 370 -20.61 -9.30 14.22
CA VAL A 370 -20.51 -9.73 12.81
C VAL A 370 -21.87 -9.79 12.13
N GLU A 371 -22.98 -9.59 12.85
CA GLU A 371 -24.32 -9.54 12.27
C GLU A 371 -24.53 -8.39 11.25
N THR A 372 -23.61 -7.42 11.14
CA THR A 372 -23.56 -6.46 10.02
C THR A 372 -22.80 -6.96 8.77
N LEU A 373 -22.26 -8.20 8.78
CA LEU A 373 -21.43 -8.78 7.71
C LEU A 373 -22.18 -9.65 6.69
N ALA A 374 -23.51 -9.74 6.77
CA ALA A 374 -24.31 -10.29 5.68
C ALA A 374 -24.61 -9.21 4.62
N PRO A 375 -24.53 -9.50 3.31
CA PRO A 375 -25.06 -8.60 2.31
C PRO A 375 -26.55 -8.40 2.62
N GLN A 376 -26.95 -7.17 2.91
CA GLN A 376 -28.36 -6.83 2.99
C GLN A 376 -28.97 -7.11 1.61
N PRO A 377 -30.14 -7.79 1.54
CA PRO A 377 -30.70 -8.33 0.31
C PRO A 377 -31.12 -7.27 -0.72
#